data_AF-A0A925V8J4-F1
#
_entry.id   AF-A0A925V8J4-F1
#
_cell.length_a   1.000
_cell.length_b   1.000
_cell.length_c   1.000
_cell.angle_alpha   90.00
_cell.angle_beta   90.00
_cell.angle_gamma   90.00
#
_symmetry.space_group_name_H-M   'P 1'
#
loop_
_entity.id
_entity.type
_entity.pdbx_description
1 polymer ?
#
loop_
_entity_poly.entity_id
_entity_poly.type
_entity_poly.pdbx_seq_one_letter_code
_entity_poly.pdbx_strand_id
1 'polypeptide(L)' 'MLDAIVEAPGRWPAGRRGFRKMVCTRFPYSIVYRWDVAAGTVVVVAIAHQHRRANYWSKR' A
#
# COMPACT_ATOMS: atom_id res chain seq x y z
N MET A 1 -6.21 -6.11 -8.79
CA MET A 1 -5.13 -5.19 -8.31
C MET A 1 -4.62 -5.65 -6.95
N LEU A 2 -5.51 -5.87 -5.99
CA LEU A 2 -5.14 -6.50 -4.72
C LEU A 2 -4.59 -7.92 -4.94
N ASP A 3 -5.08 -8.62 -5.95
CA ASP A 3 -4.60 -9.95 -6.36
C ASP A 3 -3.10 -9.95 -6.63
N ALA A 4 -2.58 -8.91 -7.31
CA ALA A 4 -1.15 -8.79 -7.57
C ALA A 4 -0.31 -8.60 -6.28
N ILE A 5 -0.91 -8.04 -5.22
CA ILE A 5 -0.29 -7.94 -3.90
C ILE A 5 -0.33 -9.29 -3.19
N VAL A 6 -1.43 -10.05 -3.32
CA VAL A 6 -1.56 -11.38 -2.71
C VAL A 6 -0.65 -12.41 -3.39
N GLU A 7 -0.58 -12.41 -4.72
CA GLU A 7 0.28 -13.31 -5.50
C GLU A 7 1.77 -13.10 -5.23
N ALA A 8 2.18 -11.85 -5.05
CA ALA A 8 3.58 -11.51 -4.81
C ALA A 8 3.72 -10.31 -3.85
N PRO A 9 3.49 -10.51 -2.54
CA PRO A 9 3.54 -9.42 -1.56
C PRO A 9 4.92 -8.76 -1.44
N GLY A 10 5.97 -9.49 -1.84
CA GLY A 10 7.34 -9.00 -1.87
C GLY A 10 7.69 -8.14 -3.09
N ARG A 11 6.83 -8.05 -4.11
CA ARG A 11 7.13 -7.45 -5.42
C ARG A 11 7.50 -5.97 -5.34
N TRP A 12 6.89 -5.19 -4.45
CA TRP A 12 7.19 -3.77 -4.27
C TRP A 12 8.21 -3.56 -3.17
N PRO A 13 9.21 -2.68 -3.35
CA PRO A 13 10.26 -2.49 -2.36
C PRO A 13 9.69 -2.08 -0.99
N ALA A 14 10.25 -2.66 0.06
CA ALA A 14 9.94 -2.28 1.43
C ALA A 14 10.62 -0.94 1.75
N GLY A 15 9.83 0.04 2.11
CA GLY A 15 10.28 1.30 2.69
C GLY A 15 10.44 1.19 4.20
N ARG A 16 10.42 2.36 4.87
CA ARG A 16 10.55 2.46 6.32
C ARG A 16 9.48 1.60 7.01
N ARG A 17 9.87 0.87 8.07
CA ARG A 17 8.98 0.01 8.88
C ARG A 17 8.28 -1.11 8.07
N GLY A 18 8.83 -1.51 6.93
CA GLY A 18 8.28 -2.60 6.12
C GLY A 18 7.03 -2.22 5.30
N PHE A 19 6.70 -0.92 5.23
CA PHE A 19 5.62 -0.44 4.37
C PHE A 19 6.04 -0.51 2.90
N ARG A 20 5.15 -1.04 2.07
CA ARG A 20 5.30 -1.15 0.62
C ARG A 20 4.23 -0.28 -0.04
N LYS A 21 4.57 0.33 -1.18
CA LYS A 21 3.65 1.16 -1.96
C LYS A 21 3.49 0.61 -3.37
N MET A 22 2.26 0.35 -3.76
CA MET A 22 1.87 0.03 -5.14
C MET A 22 1.08 1.20 -5.74
N VAL A 23 1.44 1.63 -6.95
CA VAL A 23 0.61 2.56 -7.73
C VAL A 23 -0.52 1.77 -8.39
N CYS A 24 -1.75 2.25 -8.25
CA CYS A 24 -2.91 1.67 -8.91
C CYS A 24 -2.86 1.91 -10.42
N THR A 25 -3.36 0.96 -11.20
CA THR A 25 -3.63 1.17 -12.63
C THR A 25 -4.62 2.33 -12.83
N ARG A 26 -5.60 2.47 -11.93
CA ARG A 26 -6.46 3.65 -11.85
C ARG A 26 -5.69 4.83 -11.24
N PHE A 27 -5.22 5.73 -12.09
CA PHE A 27 -4.64 7.00 -11.65
C PHE A 27 -5.70 7.88 -10.94
N PRO A 28 -5.34 8.67 -9.90
CA PRO A 28 -4.04 8.83 -9.24
C PRO A 28 -3.97 8.08 -7.88
N TYR A 29 -4.40 6.83 -7.81
CA TYR A 29 -4.43 6.10 -6.55
C TYR A 29 -3.16 5.30 -6.29
N SER A 30 -2.87 5.06 -5.02
CA SER A 30 -1.84 4.13 -4.56
C SER A 30 -2.31 3.40 -3.31
N ILE A 31 -1.83 2.16 -3.15
CA ILE A 31 -2.08 1.33 -1.97
C ILE A 31 -0.79 1.25 -1.17
N VAL A 32 -0.90 1.53 0.13
CA VAL A 32 0.16 1.31 1.11
C VAL A 32 -0.22 0.10 1.94
N TYR A 33 0.69 -0.88 2.02
CA TYR A 33 0.47 -2.11 2.75
C TYR A 33 1.75 -2.56 3.45
N ARG A 34 1.61 -3.53 4.35
CA ARG A 34 2.71 -4.30 4.94
C ARG A 34 2.47 -5.79 4.71
N TRP A 35 3.53 -6.54 4.53
CA TRP A 35 3.45 -8.00 4.46
C TRP A 35 4.03 -8.58 5.74
N ASP A 36 3.18 -9.26 6.50
CA ASP A 36 3.61 -10.08 7.62
C ASP A 36 4.01 -11.45 7.10
N VAL A 37 5.32 -11.66 6.96
CA VAL A 37 5.87 -12.91 6.40
C VAL A 37 5.60 -14.09 7.34
N ALA A 38 5.64 -13.87 8.66
CA ALA A 38 5.44 -14.94 9.63
C ALA A 38 3.98 -15.39 9.67
N ALA A 39 3.03 -14.44 9.61
CA ALA A 39 1.61 -14.74 9.57
C ALA A 39 1.07 -15.04 8.15
N GLY A 40 1.88 -14.86 7.10
CA GLY A 40 1.45 -15.01 5.71
C GLY A 40 0.36 -14.02 5.29
N THR A 41 0.24 -12.88 5.96
CA THR A 41 -0.88 -11.93 5.76
C THR A 41 -0.41 -10.60 5.20
N VAL A 42 -1.24 -10.02 4.33
CA VAL A 42 -1.06 -8.66 3.84
C VAL A 42 -2.03 -7.74 4.56
N VAL A 43 -1.51 -6.68 5.16
CA VAL A 43 -2.33 -5.65 5.81
C VAL A 43 -2.26 -4.38 5.00
N VAL A 44 -3.38 -3.99 4.39
CA VAL A 44 -3.54 -2.69 3.74
C VAL A 44 -3.76 -1.63 4.80
N VAL A 45 -2.88 -0.61 4.83
CA VAL A 45 -2.93 0.44 5.86
C VAL A 45 -3.50 1.75 5.33
N ALA A 46 -3.41 2.00 4.02
CA ALA A 46 -3.98 3.19 3.42
C ALA A 46 -4.22 3.02 1.92
N ILE A 47 -5.24 3.72 1.41
CA ILE A 47 -5.42 4.01 0.00
C ILE A 47 -5.23 5.52 -0.18
N ALA A 48 -4.18 5.93 -0.88
CA ALA A 48 -3.79 7.33 -1.00
C ALA A 48 -4.02 7.86 -2.41
N HIS A 49 -4.68 9.02 -2.50
CA HIS A 49 -4.81 9.81 -3.73
C HIS A 49 -3.59 10.72 -3.89
N GLN A 50 -2.77 10.51 -4.92
CA GLN A 50 -1.43 11.10 -5.03
C GLN A 50 -1.43 12.62 -5.21
N HIS A 51 -2.54 13.24 -5.64
CA HIS A 51 -2.63 14.70 -5.73
C HIS A 51 -2.91 15.38 -4.39
N ARG A 52 -3.28 14.63 -3.34
CA ARG A 52 -3.60 15.20 -2.03
C ARG A 52 -2.37 15.17 -1.13
N ARG A 53 -2.19 16.22 -0.33
CA ARG A 53 -1.11 16.29 0.67
C ARG A 53 -1.23 15.14 1.67
N ALA A 54 -0.10 14.66 2.16
CA ALA A 54 -0.07 13.71 3.27
C ALA A 54 -0.94 14.23 4.44
N ASN A 55 -1.61 13.32 5.15
CA ASN A 55 -2.53 13.61 6.26
C ASN A 55 -3.80 14.41 5.88
N TYR A 56 -4.17 14.55 4.60
CA TYR A 56 -5.43 15.25 4.25
C TYR A 56 -6.68 14.64 4.92
N TRP A 57 -6.63 13.35 5.27
CA TRP A 57 -7.72 12.63 5.91
C TRP A 57 -7.78 12.83 7.43
N SER A 58 -6.73 13.34 8.08
CA SER A 58 -6.69 13.48 9.54
C SER A 58 -7.62 14.56 10.08
N LYS A 59 -8.19 15.38 9.20
CA LYS A 59 -9.14 16.46 9.52
C LYS A 59 -10.60 16.06 9.22
N ARG A 60 -10.87 14.78 9.02
CA ARG A 60 -12.18 14.27 8.63
C ARG A 60 -12.64 13.18 9.59
#